data_AF-A0A8S1EFT8-F1
#
_entry.id   AF-A0A8S1EFT8-F1
#
_cell.length_a   1.000
_cell.length_b   1.000
_cell.length_c   1.000
_cell.angle_alpha   90.00
_cell.angle_beta   90.00
_cell.angle_gamma   90.00
#
_symmetry.space_group_name_H-M   'P 1'
#
loop_
_entity.id
_entity.type
_entity.pdbx_description
1 polymer ?
#
loop_
_entity_poly.entity_id
_entity_poly.type
_entity_poly.pdbx_seq_one_letter_code
_entity_poly.pdbx_strand_id
1 'polypeptide(L)'
;MSAEQAFNENCGDENIILISAISFLLFIPLALLYALSLLAFFNRNKMFHPNFATVLLSLLLVYTFGSTTQVIRNISFFALPSKFSIETRSSSVRNIEKMFVILDFMVQPFVLIGLIERLCATIFVSKYENWRPWVVLACAYTAACYVVSVEFEHRKDLENSNITKKIQAIFALVTSLGLIVLLTANRIMIKASAGKSKLSRRYQLVENVKALRLYVPIIVIDSTVQWILLATDTFFHVSYVLDLNLCYDVHQYLKKFLLLRVVRNVLGQTVSGQDTGLDGQAAHFRQLEIHWK
;
A
#
# COMPACT_ATOMS: atom_id res chain seq x y z
N MET A 1 -2.66 31.97 -24.18
CA MET A 1 -1.63 31.00 -23.75
C MET A 1 -1.89 29.73 -24.54
N SER A 2 -0.89 29.17 -25.24
CA SER A 2 -1.10 27.90 -25.96
C SER A 2 -1.24 26.76 -24.96
N ALA A 3 -1.99 25.72 -25.32
CA ALA A 3 -2.17 24.54 -24.46
C ALA A 3 -0.83 23.91 -24.04
N GLU A 4 0.17 23.97 -24.91
CA GLU A 4 1.53 23.49 -24.69
C GLU A 4 2.31 24.33 -23.66
N GLN A 5 2.10 25.66 -23.62
CA GLN A 5 2.67 26.52 -22.59
C GLN A 5 2.05 26.27 -21.21
N ALA A 6 0.72 26.08 -21.14
CA ALA A 6 0.03 25.73 -19.90
C ALA A 6 0.48 24.37 -19.35
N PHE A 7 0.73 23.40 -20.24
CA PHE A 7 1.25 22.09 -19.88
C PHE A 7 2.70 22.17 -19.37
N ASN A 8 3.59 22.88 -20.06
CA ASN A 8 4.98 23.01 -19.62
C ASN A 8 5.12 23.78 -18.30
N GLU A 9 4.28 24.79 -18.06
CA GLU A 9 4.26 25.53 -16.79
C GLU A 9 3.71 24.70 -15.62
N ASN A 10 2.66 23.90 -15.84
CA ASN A 10 2.00 23.15 -14.75
C ASN A 10 2.50 21.72 -14.57
N CYS A 11 2.93 21.05 -15.64
CA CYS A 11 3.20 19.60 -15.69
C CYS A 11 4.48 19.26 -16.50
N GLY A 12 5.34 20.24 -16.80
CA GLY A 12 6.56 20.03 -17.58
C GLY A 12 7.55 19.04 -16.97
N ASP A 13 8.49 18.57 -17.79
CA ASP A 13 9.47 17.52 -17.45
C ASP A 13 10.24 17.80 -16.15
N GLU A 14 10.56 19.06 -15.86
CA GLU A 14 11.25 19.48 -14.63
C GLU A 14 10.45 19.13 -13.36
N ASN A 15 9.13 19.33 -13.38
CA ASN A 15 8.26 19.01 -12.25
C ASN A 15 8.13 17.49 -12.03
N ILE A 16 8.13 16.71 -13.11
CA ILE A 16 8.11 15.24 -13.05
C ILE A 16 9.43 14.69 -12.49
N ILE A 17 10.56 15.27 -12.91
CA ILE A 17 11.89 14.96 -12.37
C ILE A 17 11.96 15.31 -10.89
N LEU A 18 11.47 16.49 -10.49
CA LEU A 18 11.44 16.93 -9.09
C LEU A 18 10.60 15.98 -8.22
N ILE A 19 9.41 15.59 -8.68
CA ILE A 19 8.54 14.64 -7.97
C ILE A 19 9.23 13.28 -7.80
N SER A 20 9.95 12.83 -8.83
CA SER A 20 10.69 11.57 -8.81
C SER A 20 11.88 11.64 -7.86
N ALA A 21 12.62 12.75 -7.84
CA ALA A 21 13.74 13.00 -6.93
C ALA A 21 13.28 13.06 -5.46
N ILE A 22 12.19 13.79 -5.16
CA ILE A 22 11.60 13.84 -3.82
C ILE A 22 11.13 12.45 -3.38
N SER A 23 10.47 11.70 -4.28
CA SER A 23 10.04 10.34 -3.98
C SER A 23 11.23 9.44 -3.66
N PHE A 24 12.29 9.51 -4.47
CA PHE A 24 13.52 8.75 -4.24
C PHE A 24 14.16 9.03 -2.87
N LEU A 25 14.32 10.31 -2.52
CA LEU A 25 14.90 10.74 -1.24
C LEU A 25 14.09 10.24 -0.04
N LEU A 26 12.76 10.20 -0.16
CA LEU A 26 11.87 9.72 0.90
C LEU A 26 11.84 8.18 1.00
N PHE A 27 12.04 7.45 -0.10
CA PHE A 27 11.97 5.98 -0.11
C PHE A 27 13.24 5.28 0.38
N ILE A 28 14.41 5.88 0.24
CA ILE A 28 15.67 5.32 0.77
C ILE A 28 15.60 5.04 2.29
N PRO A 29 15.28 6.03 3.15
CA PRO A 29 15.23 5.79 4.59
C PRO A 29 14.14 4.77 4.97
N LEU A 30 13.03 4.75 4.22
CA LEU A 30 11.95 3.79 4.43
C LEU A 30 12.36 2.36 4.07
N ALA A 31 13.01 2.17 2.92
CA ALA A 31 13.53 0.87 2.51
C ALA A 31 14.57 0.33 3.51
N LEU A 32 15.45 1.22 3.99
CA LEU A 32 16.42 0.90 5.04
C LEU A 32 15.72 0.50 6.34
N LEU A 33 14.68 1.23 6.76
CA LEU A 33 13.92 0.94 7.97
C LEU A 33 13.23 -0.44 7.89
N TYR A 34 12.63 -0.79 6.74
CA TYR A 34 12.03 -2.11 6.55
C TYR A 34 13.07 -3.24 6.49
N ALA A 35 14.20 -3.03 5.82
CA ALA A 35 15.30 -3.99 5.81
C ALA A 35 15.87 -4.23 7.21
N LEU A 36 16.08 -3.17 8.00
CA LEU A 36 16.51 -3.28 9.40
C LEU A 36 15.45 -3.97 10.26
N SER A 37 14.17 -3.70 10.02
CA SER A 37 13.07 -4.37 10.72
C SER A 37 13.02 -5.87 10.42
N LEU A 38 13.28 -6.25 9.17
CA LEU A 38 13.37 -7.66 8.74
C LEU A 38 14.57 -8.36 9.41
N LEU A 39 15.74 -7.73 9.46
CA LEU A 39 16.91 -8.25 10.17
C LEU A 39 16.64 -8.39 11.67
N ALA A 40 16.02 -7.39 12.30
CA ALA A 40 15.65 -7.42 13.70
C ALA A 40 14.65 -8.55 13.99
N PHE A 41 13.71 -8.80 13.08
CA PHE A 41 12.76 -9.90 13.18
C PHE A 41 13.46 -11.27 13.18
N PHE A 42 14.40 -11.51 12.25
CA PHE A 42 15.17 -12.77 12.22
C PHE A 42 15.98 -12.99 13.50
N ASN A 43 16.57 -11.91 14.06
CA ASN A 43 17.29 -11.97 15.33
C ASN A 43 16.38 -12.25 16.55
N ARG A 44 15.05 -12.05 16.43
CA ARG A 44 14.07 -12.16 17.51
C ARG A 44 12.91 -13.12 17.20
N ASN A 45 13.07 -14.03 16.23
CA ASN A 45 11.96 -14.82 15.67
C ASN A 45 11.20 -15.69 16.71
N LYS A 46 11.82 -16.05 17.83
CA LYS A 46 11.18 -16.85 18.90
C LYS A 46 10.23 -16.06 19.82
N MET A 47 10.01 -14.77 19.55
CA MET A 47 9.21 -13.89 20.42
C MET A 47 7.70 -14.03 20.25
N PHE A 48 7.25 -14.58 19.12
CA PHE A 48 5.83 -14.62 18.74
C PHE A 48 5.38 -16.03 18.37
N HIS A 49 4.08 -16.27 18.50
CA HIS A 49 3.43 -17.47 18.01
C HIS A 49 3.69 -17.67 16.51
N PRO A 50 3.98 -18.90 16.04
CA PRO A 50 4.40 -19.17 14.67
C PRO A 50 3.48 -18.58 13.59
N ASN A 51 2.17 -18.63 13.77
CA ASN A 51 1.23 -18.08 12.77
C ASN A 51 1.41 -16.57 12.60
N PHE A 52 1.50 -15.82 13.70
CA PHE A 52 1.70 -14.37 13.65
C PHE A 52 3.10 -14.01 13.19
N ALA A 53 4.11 -14.79 13.59
CA ALA A 53 5.46 -14.64 13.07
C ALA A 53 5.47 -14.77 11.54
N THR A 54 4.76 -15.75 10.97
CA THR A 54 4.62 -15.89 9.51
C THR A 54 3.89 -14.72 8.88
N VAL A 55 2.79 -14.24 9.46
CA VAL A 55 2.07 -13.08 8.92
C VAL A 55 2.89 -11.80 8.96
N LEU A 56 3.55 -11.54 10.08
CA LEU A 56 4.42 -10.39 10.24
C LEU A 56 5.61 -10.46 9.30
N LEU A 57 6.21 -11.64 9.13
CA LEU A 57 7.30 -11.85 8.18
C LEU A 57 6.85 -11.58 6.74
N SER A 58 5.72 -12.14 6.31
CA SER A 58 5.17 -11.90 4.97
C SER A 58 4.90 -10.42 4.72
N LEU A 59 4.34 -9.71 5.71
CA LEU A 59 4.09 -8.27 5.62
C LEU A 59 5.41 -7.47 5.52
N LEU A 60 6.40 -7.78 6.35
CA LEU A 60 7.72 -7.15 6.31
C LEU A 60 8.44 -7.42 4.99
N LEU A 61 8.32 -8.62 4.43
CA LEU A 61 8.87 -8.95 3.12
C LEU A 61 8.21 -8.12 2.03
N VAL A 62 6.87 -8.02 2.01
CA VAL A 62 6.16 -7.19 1.03
C VAL A 62 6.58 -5.73 1.13
N TYR A 63 6.67 -5.15 2.34
CA TYR A 63 7.15 -3.77 2.50
C TYR A 63 8.62 -3.59 2.08
N THR A 64 9.49 -4.54 2.41
CA THR A 64 10.92 -4.48 2.05
C THR A 64 11.12 -4.59 0.55
N PHE A 65 10.50 -5.59 -0.10
CA PHE A 65 10.58 -5.74 -1.54
C PHE A 65 9.88 -4.59 -2.27
N GLY A 66 8.68 -4.18 -1.85
CA GLY A 66 7.95 -3.08 -2.47
C GLY A 66 8.75 -1.77 -2.44
N SER A 67 9.29 -1.40 -1.26
CA SER A 67 10.13 -0.20 -1.12
C SER A 67 11.45 -0.31 -1.90
N THR A 68 12.08 -1.48 -1.95
CA THR A 68 13.32 -1.69 -2.72
C THR A 68 13.06 -1.59 -4.22
N THR A 69 12.02 -2.26 -4.74
CA THR A 69 11.62 -2.17 -6.15
C THR A 69 11.27 -0.73 -6.53
N GLN A 70 10.65 0.02 -5.62
CA GLN A 70 10.36 1.44 -5.81
C GLN A 70 11.62 2.32 -5.90
N VAL A 71 12.62 2.07 -5.05
CA VAL A 71 13.91 2.76 -5.12
C VAL A 71 14.59 2.46 -6.45
N ILE A 72 14.65 1.19 -6.86
CA ILE A 72 15.23 0.77 -8.15
C ILE A 72 14.49 1.43 -9.32
N ARG A 73 13.14 1.48 -9.26
CA ARG A 73 12.31 2.16 -10.25
C ARG A 73 12.68 3.63 -10.38
N ASN A 74 12.77 4.36 -9.26
CA ASN A 74 13.07 5.79 -9.28
C ASN A 74 14.51 6.08 -9.75
N ILE A 75 15.49 5.24 -9.40
CA ILE A 75 16.86 5.32 -9.94
C ILE A 75 16.85 5.10 -11.45
N SER A 76 16.08 4.11 -11.93
CA SER A 76 15.99 3.80 -13.35
C SER A 76 15.41 4.97 -14.16
N PHE A 77 14.42 5.68 -13.59
CA PHE A 77 13.88 6.91 -14.17
C PHE A 77 14.86 8.09 -14.14
N PHE A 78 15.70 8.19 -13.11
CA PHE A 78 16.70 9.26 -12.99
C PHE A 78 17.93 9.03 -13.89
N ALA A 79 18.37 7.78 -14.04
CA ALA A 79 19.60 7.42 -14.76
C ALA A 79 19.43 7.33 -16.29
N LEU A 80 18.19 7.23 -16.79
CA LEU A 80 17.87 7.21 -18.22
C LEU A 80 17.00 8.42 -18.63
N PRO A 81 17.52 9.65 -18.53
CA PRO A 81 16.77 10.85 -18.91
C PRO A 81 16.60 11.00 -20.43
N SER A 82 17.36 10.26 -21.25
CA SER A 82 17.34 10.40 -22.70
C SER A 82 16.19 9.61 -23.34
N LYS A 83 15.16 10.39 -23.68
CA LYS A 83 13.96 10.05 -24.46
C LYS A 83 12.87 9.34 -23.66
N PHE A 84 11.93 10.15 -23.20
CA PHE A 84 10.52 9.84 -22.95
C PHE A 84 9.80 9.19 -24.17
N SER A 85 10.50 8.61 -25.15
CA SER A 85 9.87 7.78 -26.17
C SER A 85 9.41 6.47 -25.54
N ILE A 86 8.09 6.39 -25.33
CA ILE A 86 7.35 5.24 -24.80
C ILE A 86 7.74 3.91 -25.49
N GLU A 87 8.18 3.98 -26.75
CA GLU A 87 8.58 2.82 -27.57
C GLU A 87 9.89 2.15 -27.14
N THR A 88 10.79 2.87 -26.45
CA THR A 88 12.11 2.36 -26.04
C THR A 88 12.23 2.10 -24.55
N ARG A 89 11.11 1.99 -23.81
CA ARG A 89 11.16 1.57 -22.40
C ARG A 89 11.61 0.10 -22.35
N SER A 90 12.82 -0.14 -21.84
CA SER A 90 13.37 -1.49 -21.73
C SER A 90 12.41 -2.42 -20.99
N SER A 91 12.31 -3.67 -21.45
CA SER A 91 11.44 -4.70 -20.85
C SER A 91 11.66 -4.82 -19.33
N SER A 92 12.88 -4.57 -18.86
CA SER A 92 13.27 -4.56 -17.45
C SER A 92 12.51 -3.52 -16.62
N VAL A 93 12.42 -2.26 -17.05
CA VAL A 93 11.73 -1.20 -16.29
C VAL A 93 10.24 -1.50 -16.17
N ARG A 94 9.63 -2.02 -17.24
CA ARG A 94 8.22 -2.42 -17.26
C ARG A 94 7.95 -3.57 -16.28
N ASN A 95 8.85 -4.54 -16.19
CA ASN A 95 8.71 -5.65 -15.25
C ASN A 95 8.89 -5.21 -13.79
N ILE A 96 9.81 -4.29 -13.52
CA ILE A 96 10.00 -3.68 -12.20
C ILE A 96 8.73 -2.93 -11.75
N GLU A 97 8.13 -2.15 -12.65
CA GLU A 97 6.87 -1.45 -12.39
C GLU A 97 5.73 -2.43 -12.07
N LYS A 98 5.59 -3.49 -12.86
CA LYS A 98 4.59 -4.55 -12.61
C LYS A 98 4.79 -5.24 -11.26
N MET A 99 6.03 -5.64 -10.94
CA MET A 99 6.34 -6.27 -9.65
C MET A 99 6.00 -5.35 -8.49
N PHE A 100 6.37 -4.08 -8.60
CA PHE A 100 6.05 -3.07 -7.61
C PHE A 100 4.54 -2.92 -7.39
N VAL A 101 3.75 -2.81 -8.46
CA VAL A 101 2.28 -2.71 -8.37
C VAL A 101 1.68 -3.93 -7.67
N ILE A 102 2.11 -5.14 -8.03
CA ILE A 102 1.65 -6.39 -7.40
C ILE A 102 1.96 -6.39 -5.90
N LEU A 103 3.17 -5.96 -5.52
CA LEU A 103 3.58 -5.89 -4.11
C LEU A 103 2.75 -4.87 -3.32
N ASP A 104 2.44 -3.70 -3.89
CA ASP A 104 1.60 -2.68 -3.24
C ASP A 104 0.17 -3.22 -2.98
N PHE A 105 -0.43 -3.92 -3.95
CA PHE A 105 -1.75 -4.55 -3.79
C PHE A 105 -1.78 -5.68 -2.75
N MET A 106 -0.65 -6.37 -2.52
CA MET A 106 -0.57 -7.45 -1.53
C MET A 106 -0.55 -6.95 -0.08
N VAL A 107 -0.26 -5.66 0.14
CA VAL A 107 -0.21 -5.08 1.50
C VAL A 107 -1.56 -5.19 2.20
N GLN A 108 -2.64 -4.73 1.56
CA GLN A 108 -3.97 -4.66 2.20
C GLN A 108 -4.51 -6.04 2.62
N PRO A 109 -4.49 -7.08 1.75
CA PRO A 109 -4.88 -8.41 2.16
C PRO A 109 -4.04 -8.97 3.31
N PHE A 110 -2.73 -8.70 3.34
CA PHE A 110 -1.85 -9.21 4.40
C PHE A 110 -2.10 -8.50 5.74
N VAL A 111 -2.41 -7.20 5.70
CA VAL A 111 -2.89 -6.45 6.86
C VAL A 111 -4.24 -7.02 7.36
N LEU A 112 -5.15 -7.38 6.47
CA LEU A 112 -6.41 -8.01 6.88
C LEU A 112 -6.20 -9.41 7.49
N ILE A 113 -5.35 -10.24 6.89
CA ILE A 113 -5.02 -11.58 7.42
C ILE A 113 -4.45 -11.48 8.83
N GLY A 114 -3.50 -10.56 9.06
CA GLY A 114 -2.93 -10.39 10.39
C GLY A 114 -3.92 -9.83 11.41
N LEU A 115 -4.85 -8.96 10.99
CA LEU A 115 -5.92 -8.47 11.85
C LEU A 115 -6.85 -9.61 12.29
N ILE A 116 -7.27 -10.46 11.36
CA ILE A 116 -8.10 -11.65 11.64
C ILE A 116 -7.35 -12.62 12.55
N GLU A 117 -6.07 -12.86 12.27
CA GLU A 117 -5.23 -13.75 13.06
C GLU A 117 -5.10 -13.26 14.52
N ARG A 118 -4.90 -11.95 14.74
CA ARG A 118 -4.86 -11.33 16.08
C ARG A 118 -6.23 -11.33 16.77
N LEU A 119 -7.32 -11.15 16.04
CA LEU A 119 -8.68 -11.28 16.56
C LEU A 119 -8.93 -12.71 17.07
N CYS A 120 -8.57 -13.71 16.29
CA CYS A 120 -8.65 -15.11 16.67
C CYS A 120 -7.80 -15.42 17.91
N ALA A 121 -6.56 -14.91 17.98
CA ALA A 121 -5.70 -15.06 19.14
C ALA A 121 -6.31 -14.43 20.42
N THR A 122 -7.00 -13.30 20.27
CA THR A 122 -7.64 -12.59 21.38
C THR A 122 -8.90 -13.32 21.88
N ILE A 123 -9.76 -13.77 20.97
CA ILE A 123 -11.04 -14.42 21.30
C ILE A 123 -10.81 -15.85 21.80
N PHE A 124 -9.94 -16.61 21.13
CA PHE A 124 -9.70 -18.02 21.44
C PHE A 124 -8.41 -18.25 22.26
N VAL A 125 -8.08 -17.32 23.16
CA VAL A 125 -6.83 -17.29 23.93
C VAL A 125 -6.48 -18.62 24.64
N SER A 126 -7.49 -19.40 25.05
CA SER A 126 -7.29 -20.68 25.74
C SER A 126 -6.91 -21.84 24.83
N LYS A 127 -7.33 -21.80 23.56
CA LYS A 127 -7.04 -22.83 22.56
C LYS A 127 -5.87 -22.45 21.65
N TYR A 128 -5.61 -21.14 21.52
CA TYR A 128 -4.66 -20.58 20.57
C TYR A 128 -3.23 -21.11 20.75
N GLU A 129 -2.78 -21.37 21.99
CA GLU A 129 -1.44 -21.89 22.30
C GLU A 129 -1.09 -23.18 21.54
N ASN A 130 -2.06 -24.08 21.36
CA ASN A 130 -1.90 -25.34 20.64
C ASN A 130 -2.49 -25.30 19.22
N TRP A 131 -3.16 -24.20 18.86
CA TRP A 131 -3.89 -24.12 17.60
C TRP A 131 -2.98 -23.59 16.49
N ARG A 132 -2.59 -24.50 15.60
CA ARG A 132 -1.74 -24.21 14.44
C ARG A 132 -2.49 -24.47 13.13
N PRO A 133 -3.48 -23.64 12.76
CA PRO A 133 -4.27 -23.82 11.55
C PRO A 133 -3.49 -23.40 10.29
N TRP A 134 -2.36 -24.05 10.01
CA TRP A 134 -1.52 -23.75 8.84
C TRP A 134 -2.29 -23.82 7.52
N VAL A 135 -3.25 -24.75 7.42
CA VAL A 135 -4.12 -24.89 6.25
C VAL A 135 -5.01 -23.66 6.07
N VAL A 136 -5.62 -23.16 7.13
CA VAL A 136 -6.47 -21.94 7.07
C VAL A 136 -5.63 -20.73 6.68
N LEU A 137 -4.44 -20.60 7.25
CA LEU A 137 -3.51 -19.52 6.90
C LEU A 137 -3.08 -19.61 5.43
N ALA A 138 -2.75 -20.80 4.94
CA ALA A 138 -2.42 -21.03 3.54
C ALA A 138 -3.59 -20.68 2.61
N CYS A 139 -4.81 -21.13 2.93
CA CYS A 139 -6.01 -20.76 2.18
C CYS A 139 -6.23 -19.24 2.14
N ALA A 140 -5.98 -18.54 3.26
CA ALA A 140 -6.09 -17.08 3.32
C ALA A 140 -5.07 -16.39 2.41
N TYR A 141 -3.81 -16.85 2.38
CA TYR A 141 -2.80 -16.34 1.45
C TYR A 141 -3.17 -16.63 -0.01
N THR A 142 -3.64 -17.84 -0.32
CA THR A 142 -4.08 -18.19 -1.68
C THR A 142 -5.25 -17.30 -2.12
N ALA A 143 -6.22 -17.06 -1.25
CA ALA A 143 -7.33 -16.15 -1.53
C ALA A 143 -6.86 -14.71 -1.76
N ALA A 144 -5.92 -14.21 -0.96
CA ALA A 144 -5.30 -12.91 -1.16
C ALA A 144 -4.60 -12.81 -2.53
N CYS A 145 -3.79 -13.80 -2.89
CA CYS A 145 -3.14 -13.84 -4.19
C CYS A 145 -4.16 -13.85 -5.34
N TYR A 146 -5.26 -14.59 -5.19
CA TYR A 146 -6.32 -14.66 -6.20
C TYR A 146 -7.00 -13.29 -6.39
N VAL A 147 -7.40 -12.64 -5.30
CA VAL A 147 -8.03 -11.30 -5.34
C VAL A 147 -7.11 -10.29 -6.02
N VAL A 148 -5.83 -10.25 -5.65
CA VAL A 148 -4.84 -9.35 -6.27
C VAL A 148 -4.63 -9.67 -7.74
N SER A 149 -4.64 -10.95 -8.13
CA SER A 149 -4.50 -11.35 -9.54
C SER A 149 -5.68 -10.87 -10.38
N VAL A 150 -6.91 -11.02 -9.88
CA VAL A 150 -8.13 -10.56 -10.55
C VAL A 150 -8.13 -9.04 -10.69
N GLU A 151 -7.80 -8.32 -9.61
CA GLU A 151 -7.72 -6.85 -9.62
C GLU A 151 -6.66 -6.36 -10.60
N PHE A 152 -5.50 -7.02 -10.66
CA PHE A 152 -4.42 -6.65 -11.57
C PHE A 152 -4.75 -6.90 -13.05
N GLU A 153 -5.42 -8.02 -13.36
CA GLU A 153 -5.79 -8.41 -14.72
C GLU A 153 -6.90 -7.52 -15.29
N HIS A 154 -7.95 -7.24 -14.49
CA HIS A 154 -9.12 -6.48 -14.91
C HIS A 154 -9.05 -5.00 -14.56
N ARG A 155 -7.87 -4.48 -14.20
CA ARG A 155 -7.71 -3.13 -13.64
C ARG A 155 -8.33 -2.02 -14.48
N LYS A 156 -8.20 -2.10 -15.82
CA LYS A 156 -8.72 -1.08 -16.74
C LYS A 156 -10.26 -1.03 -16.75
N ASP A 157 -10.90 -2.19 -16.65
CA ASP A 157 -12.35 -2.30 -16.66
C ASP A 157 -12.95 -2.03 -15.26
N LEU A 158 -12.22 -2.38 -14.21
CA LEU A 158 -12.57 -2.13 -12.81
C LEU A 158 -12.49 -0.65 -12.41
N GLU A 159 -11.54 0.09 -12.99
CA GLU A 159 -11.37 1.53 -12.75
C GLU A 159 -12.50 2.34 -13.40
N ASN A 160 -12.83 2.05 -14.67
CA ASN A 160 -13.95 2.68 -15.38
C ASN A 160 -15.32 2.43 -14.71
N SER A 161 -15.45 1.34 -13.95
CA SER A 161 -16.69 0.95 -13.28
C SER A 161 -16.80 1.42 -11.82
N ASN A 162 -15.85 2.23 -11.33
CA ASN A 162 -15.75 2.65 -9.92
C ASN A 162 -15.69 1.48 -8.91
N ILE A 163 -15.44 0.24 -9.37
CA ILE A 163 -15.45 -0.95 -8.51
C ILE A 163 -14.21 -0.95 -7.61
N THR A 164 -13.04 -0.59 -8.14
CA THR A 164 -11.79 -0.50 -7.37
C THR A 164 -11.94 0.43 -6.16
N LYS A 165 -12.60 1.59 -6.34
CA LYS A 165 -12.87 2.54 -5.25
C LYS A 165 -13.74 1.93 -4.15
N LYS A 166 -14.77 1.17 -4.55
CA LYS A 166 -15.65 0.46 -3.60
C LYS A 166 -14.89 -0.62 -2.85
N ILE A 167 -14.04 -1.39 -3.52
CA ILE A 167 -13.20 -2.42 -2.90
C ILE A 167 -12.27 -1.79 -1.87
N GLN A 168 -11.56 -0.71 -2.23
CA GLN A 168 -10.69 0.03 -1.31
C GLN A 168 -11.47 0.60 -0.10
N ALA A 169 -12.66 1.15 -0.32
CA ALA A 169 -13.52 1.63 0.77
C ALA A 169 -13.98 0.49 1.70
N ILE A 170 -14.32 -0.67 1.15
CA ILE A 170 -14.67 -1.86 1.94
C ILE A 170 -13.45 -2.31 2.76
N PHE A 171 -12.26 -2.39 2.17
CA PHE A 171 -11.04 -2.73 2.90
C PHE A 171 -10.78 -1.74 4.05
N ALA A 172 -10.82 -0.43 3.79
CA ALA A 172 -10.61 0.60 4.78
C ALA A 172 -11.61 0.52 5.94
N LEU A 173 -12.89 0.26 5.64
CA LEU A 173 -13.93 0.08 6.64
C LEU A 173 -13.71 -1.20 7.46
N VAL A 174 -13.44 -2.32 6.81
CA VAL A 174 -13.24 -3.62 7.47
C VAL A 174 -12.01 -3.61 8.36
N THR A 175 -10.88 -3.04 7.91
CA THR A 175 -9.66 -2.93 8.71
C THR A 175 -9.86 -1.99 9.91
N SER A 176 -10.51 -0.85 9.71
CA SER A 176 -10.81 0.11 10.78
C SER A 176 -11.74 -0.47 11.84
N LEU A 177 -12.85 -1.09 11.43
CA LEU A 177 -13.79 -1.73 12.35
C LEU A 177 -13.16 -2.93 13.07
N GLY A 178 -12.42 -3.76 12.34
CA GLY A 178 -11.71 -4.90 12.92
C GLY A 178 -10.67 -4.46 13.95
N LEU A 179 -9.96 -3.34 13.72
CA LEU A 179 -9.06 -2.76 14.71
C LEU A 179 -9.80 -2.30 15.98
N ILE A 180 -10.94 -1.64 15.84
CA ILE A 180 -11.77 -1.22 17.00
C ILE A 180 -12.22 -2.44 17.80
N VAL A 181 -12.70 -3.49 17.12
CA VAL A 181 -13.10 -4.75 17.75
C VAL A 181 -11.92 -5.39 18.46
N LEU A 182 -10.74 -5.44 17.83
CA LEU A 182 -9.52 -6.03 18.39
C LEU A 182 -9.07 -5.31 19.66
N LEU A 183 -9.03 -3.97 19.63
CA LEU A 183 -8.66 -3.16 20.79
C LEU A 183 -9.67 -3.29 21.94
N THR A 184 -10.97 -3.32 21.61
CA THR A 184 -12.04 -3.45 22.60
C THR A 184 -12.04 -4.83 23.23
N ALA A 185 -11.97 -5.89 22.43
CA ALA A 185 -11.88 -7.28 22.89
C ALA A 185 -10.65 -7.48 23.78
N ASN A 186 -9.49 -6.95 23.38
CA ASN A 186 -8.27 -7.07 24.17
C ASN A 186 -8.40 -6.33 25.52
N ARG A 187 -8.98 -5.12 25.55
CA ARG A 187 -9.24 -4.38 26.79
C ARG A 187 -10.16 -5.16 27.74
N ILE A 188 -11.24 -5.75 27.21
CA ILE A 188 -12.17 -6.57 28.00
C ILE A 188 -11.46 -7.79 28.59
N MET A 189 -10.66 -8.49 27.77
CA MET A 189 -9.94 -9.69 28.19
C MET A 189 -8.85 -9.41 29.24
N ILE A 190 -8.17 -8.26 29.15
CA ILE A 190 -7.22 -7.81 30.17
C ILE A 190 -7.92 -7.57 31.50
N LYS A 191 -9.03 -6.80 31.51
CA LYS A 191 -9.80 -6.53 32.72
C LYS A 191 -10.34 -7.81 33.37
N ALA A 192 -10.86 -8.74 32.56
CA ALA A 192 -11.37 -10.02 33.05
C ALA A 192 -10.28 -10.92 33.66
N SER A 193 -9.02 -10.76 33.24
CA SER A 193 -7.91 -11.64 33.64
C SER A 193 -7.11 -11.14 34.86
N ALA A 194 -7.38 -9.92 35.33
CA ALA A 194 -6.60 -9.21 36.34
C ALA A 194 -6.55 -9.87 37.74
N GLY A 195 -7.42 -10.84 38.05
CA GLY A 195 -7.45 -11.45 39.39
C GLY A 195 -7.69 -12.96 39.48
N LYS A 196 -8.24 -13.62 38.44
CA LYS A 196 -8.73 -15.01 38.53
C LYS A 196 -8.29 -15.95 37.39
N SER A 197 -7.35 -15.51 36.55
CA SER A 197 -6.96 -16.22 35.34
C SER A 197 -5.91 -17.31 35.60
N LYS A 198 -6.04 -18.45 34.91
CA LYS A 198 -4.96 -19.45 34.77
C LYS A 198 -3.68 -18.80 34.23
N LEU A 199 -2.53 -19.33 34.66
CA LEU A 199 -1.20 -18.80 34.31
C LEU A 199 -0.96 -18.77 32.79
N SER A 200 -1.34 -19.83 32.07
CA SER A 200 -1.21 -19.91 30.60
C SER A 200 -1.95 -18.78 29.88
N ARG A 201 -3.19 -18.48 30.29
CA ARG A 201 -3.98 -17.38 29.74
C ARG A 201 -3.33 -16.01 29.97
N ARG A 202 -2.63 -15.80 31.10
CA ARG A 202 -1.87 -14.56 31.35
C ARG A 202 -0.67 -14.43 30.41
N TYR A 203 0.07 -15.52 30.19
CA TYR A 203 1.19 -15.53 29.23
C TYR A 203 0.73 -15.19 27.82
N GLN A 204 -0.31 -15.85 27.32
CA GLN A 204 -0.89 -15.60 26.00
C GLN A 204 -1.37 -14.16 25.84
N LEU A 205 -2.00 -13.60 26.87
CA LEU A 205 -2.45 -12.20 26.86
C LEU A 205 -1.27 -11.21 26.81
N VAL A 206 -0.19 -11.47 27.55
CA VAL A 206 1.03 -10.65 27.52
C VAL A 206 1.70 -10.72 26.16
N GLU A 207 1.77 -11.90 25.57
CA GLU A 207 2.28 -12.09 24.21
C GLU A 207 1.44 -11.31 23.18
N ASN A 208 0.11 -11.43 23.26
CA ASN A 208 -0.80 -10.72 22.38
C ASN A 208 -0.65 -9.18 22.51
N VAL A 209 -0.47 -8.66 23.74
CA VAL A 209 -0.19 -7.23 23.95
C VAL A 209 1.13 -6.81 23.30
N LYS A 210 2.19 -7.62 23.38
CA LYS A 210 3.46 -7.35 22.70
C LYS A 210 3.29 -7.33 21.18
N ALA A 211 2.57 -8.31 20.63
CA ALA A 211 2.26 -8.37 19.20
C ALA A 211 1.44 -7.15 18.75
N LEU A 212 0.40 -6.78 19.50
CA LEU A 212 -0.43 -5.61 19.21
C LEU A 212 0.34 -4.30 19.26
N ARG A 213 1.30 -4.13 20.19
CA ARG A 213 2.14 -2.94 20.23
C ARG A 213 2.95 -2.73 18.94
N LEU A 214 3.33 -3.82 18.28
CA LEU A 214 4.03 -3.76 16.99
C LEU A 214 3.05 -3.59 15.83
N TYR A 215 1.91 -4.29 15.88
CA TYR A 215 1.00 -4.42 14.74
C TYR A 215 -0.03 -3.30 14.61
N VAL A 216 -0.54 -2.77 15.73
CA VAL A 216 -1.53 -1.68 15.75
C VAL A 216 -1.01 -0.43 15.02
N PRO A 217 0.24 0.03 15.23
CA PRO A 217 0.78 1.17 14.47
C PRO A 217 0.74 0.95 12.96
N ILE A 218 1.03 -0.27 12.49
CA ILE A 218 1.00 -0.61 11.07
C ILE A 218 -0.42 -0.47 10.52
N ILE A 219 -1.42 -1.09 11.19
CA ILE A 219 -2.83 -1.00 10.76
C ILE A 219 -3.32 0.45 10.79
N VAL A 220 -2.96 1.22 11.82
CA VAL A 220 -3.39 2.62 11.95
C VAL A 220 -2.83 3.47 10.82
N ILE A 221 -1.52 3.37 10.54
CA ILE A 221 -0.89 4.10 9.44
C ILE A 221 -1.53 3.71 8.11
N ASP A 222 -1.66 2.40 7.85
CA ASP A 222 -2.23 1.86 6.61
C ASP A 222 -3.68 2.34 6.39
N SER A 223 -4.53 2.20 7.42
CA SER A 223 -5.93 2.64 7.36
C SER A 223 -6.04 4.15 7.22
N THR A 224 -5.17 4.92 7.89
CA THR A 224 -5.16 6.39 7.79
C THR A 224 -4.83 6.82 6.36
N VAL A 225 -3.83 6.19 5.72
CA VAL A 225 -3.50 6.49 4.32
C VAL A 225 -4.66 6.14 3.39
N GLN A 226 -5.30 4.97 3.57
CA GLN A 226 -6.46 4.59 2.77
C GLN A 226 -7.61 5.61 2.88
N TRP A 227 -7.92 6.07 4.10
CA TRP A 227 -8.94 7.12 4.31
C TRP A 227 -8.55 8.45 3.68
N ILE A 228 -7.28 8.86 3.80
CA ILE A 228 -6.78 10.08 3.16
C ILE A 228 -6.96 9.98 1.64
N LEU A 229 -6.60 8.85 1.02
CA LEU A 229 -6.74 8.65 -0.42
C LEU A 229 -8.20 8.68 -0.89
N LEU A 230 -9.09 7.99 -0.17
CA LEU A 230 -10.53 8.01 -0.46
C LEU A 230 -11.12 9.42 -0.31
N ALA A 231 -10.72 10.15 0.74
CA ALA A 231 -11.14 11.52 0.96
C ALA A 231 -10.59 12.46 -0.12
N THR A 232 -9.34 12.30 -0.54
CA THR A 232 -8.74 13.17 -1.56
C THR A 232 -9.34 12.97 -2.94
N ASP A 233 -9.63 11.72 -3.29
CA ASP A 233 -10.34 11.40 -4.54
C ASP A 233 -11.77 11.97 -4.52
N THR A 234 -12.49 11.82 -3.40
CA THR A 234 -13.88 12.26 -3.28
C THR A 234 -14.05 13.78 -3.20
N PHE A 235 -13.24 14.47 -2.39
CA PHE A 235 -13.41 15.90 -2.10
C PHE A 235 -12.57 16.82 -2.98
N PHE A 236 -11.36 16.38 -3.35
CA PHE A 236 -10.42 17.22 -4.08
C PHE A 236 -10.30 16.83 -5.56
N HIS A 237 -10.98 15.77 -6.00
CA HIS A 237 -10.84 15.16 -7.32
C HIS A 237 -9.37 14.88 -7.67
N VAL A 238 -8.57 14.57 -6.65
CA VAL A 238 -7.17 14.17 -6.80
C VAL A 238 -7.12 12.67 -6.57
N SER A 239 -7.06 11.92 -7.67
CA SER A 239 -6.85 10.49 -7.64
C SER A 239 -5.45 10.15 -7.12
N TYR A 240 -5.26 8.89 -6.75
CA TYR A 240 -3.95 8.35 -6.41
C TYR A 240 -3.02 8.29 -7.65
N VAL A 241 -3.57 8.31 -8.86
CA VAL A 241 -2.86 8.43 -10.13
C VAL A 241 -2.83 9.89 -10.58
N LEU A 242 -1.71 10.32 -11.19
CA LEU A 242 -1.61 11.64 -11.80
C LEU A 242 -2.48 11.65 -13.07
N ASP A 243 -3.57 12.41 -13.04
CA ASP A 243 -4.41 12.67 -14.20
C ASP A 243 -3.88 13.91 -14.95
N LEU A 244 -3.41 13.68 -16.18
CA LEU A 244 -2.84 14.72 -17.02
C LEU A 244 -3.91 15.70 -17.52
N ASN A 245 -5.16 15.26 -17.69
CA ASN A 245 -6.26 16.13 -18.12
C ASN A 245 -6.63 17.11 -17.01
N LEU A 246 -6.70 16.63 -15.77
CA LEU A 246 -6.91 17.51 -14.60
C LEU A 246 -5.70 18.42 -14.32
N CYS A 247 -4.48 17.97 -14.65
CA CYS A 247 -3.30 18.83 -14.58
C CYS A 247 -3.36 20.02 -15.55
N TYR A 248 -3.99 19.81 -16.72
CA TYR A 248 -4.20 20.87 -17.70
C TYR A 248 -5.26 21.88 -17.25
N ASP A 249 -6.40 21.39 -16.75
CA ASP A 249 -7.55 22.23 -16.42
C ASP A 249 -7.41 22.99 -15.08
N VAL A 250 -6.63 22.47 -14.13
CA VAL A 250 -6.60 22.99 -12.76
C VAL A 250 -5.17 23.37 -12.34
N HIS A 251 -4.87 24.67 -12.34
CA HIS A 251 -3.55 25.25 -11.97
C HIS A 251 -3.00 24.82 -10.58
N GLN A 252 -3.83 24.32 -9.67
CA GLN A 252 -3.42 23.85 -8.34
C GLN A 252 -3.37 22.33 -8.19
N TYR A 253 -3.72 21.56 -9.24
CA TYR A 253 -3.79 20.10 -9.18
C TYR A 253 -2.45 19.47 -8.86
N LEU A 254 -1.37 19.90 -9.54
CA LEU A 254 -0.03 19.34 -9.31
C LEU A 254 0.44 19.57 -7.86
N LYS A 255 0.17 20.75 -7.28
CA LYS A 255 0.55 21.04 -5.88
C LYS A 255 -0.21 20.14 -4.90
N LYS A 256 -1.51 19.93 -5.11
CA LYS A 256 -2.34 19.02 -4.30
C LYS A 256 -1.88 17.57 -4.44
N PHE A 257 -1.58 17.13 -5.66
CA PHE A 257 -1.05 15.80 -5.96
C PHE A 257 0.33 15.59 -5.32
N LEU A 258 1.22 16.59 -5.38
CA LEU A 258 2.55 16.53 -4.78
C LEU A 258 2.47 16.45 -3.25
N LEU A 259 1.60 17.26 -2.63
CA LEU A 259 1.36 17.20 -1.18
C LEU A 259 0.82 15.83 -0.76
N LEU A 260 -0.18 15.30 -1.48
CA LEU A 260 -0.72 13.96 -1.23
C LEU A 260 0.38 12.89 -1.35
N ARG A 261 1.22 13.00 -2.37
CA ARG A 261 2.33 12.07 -2.62
C ARG A 261 3.41 12.14 -1.53
N VAL A 262 3.75 13.32 -1.03
CA VAL A 262 4.69 13.49 0.08
C VAL A 262 4.13 12.87 1.35
N VAL A 263 2.88 13.19 1.73
CA VAL A 263 2.22 12.61 2.91
C VAL A 263 2.23 11.09 2.84
N ARG A 264 1.88 10.54 1.68
CA ARG A 264 1.84 9.10 1.43
C ARG A 264 3.23 8.44 1.50
N ASN A 265 4.25 9.04 0.87
CA ASN A 265 5.62 8.52 0.89
C ASN A 265 6.21 8.53 2.30
N VAL A 266 5.92 9.58 3.09
CA VAL A 266 6.34 9.68 4.50
C VAL A 266 5.65 8.63 5.36
N LEU A 267 4.37 8.36 5.10
CA LEU A 267 3.60 7.30 5.78
C LEU A 267 3.87 5.90 5.22
N GLY A 268 4.75 5.78 4.23
CA GLY A 268 5.28 4.51 3.75
C GLY A 268 4.39 3.70 2.80
N GLN A 269 3.39 4.31 2.17
CA GLN A 269 2.62 3.69 1.10
C GLN A 269 3.05 4.23 -0.27
N THR A 270 3.00 3.42 -1.33
CA THR A 270 3.77 3.71 -2.55
C THR A 270 2.92 3.82 -3.81
N VAL A 271 2.87 4.98 -4.50
CA VAL A 271 2.03 5.14 -5.70
C VAL A 271 2.57 4.26 -6.84
N SER A 272 1.75 3.30 -7.31
CA SER A 272 1.82 2.87 -8.71
C SER A 272 1.23 3.97 -9.56
N GLY A 273 2.10 4.75 -10.20
CA GLY A 273 1.65 5.63 -11.27
C GLY A 273 1.34 4.74 -12.45
N GLN A 274 0.09 4.70 -12.92
CA GLN A 274 -0.18 4.11 -14.21
C GLN A 274 -1.26 4.88 -14.96
N ASP A 275 -0.82 5.98 -15.57
CA ASP A 275 -1.30 6.45 -16.88
C ASP A 275 -0.15 6.86 -17.82
N THR A 276 1.08 6.38 -17.55
CA THR A 276 2.18 6.48 -18.55
C THR A 276 2.29 5.23 -19.41
N GLY A 277 1.13 4.65 -19.74
CA GLY A 277 1.01 3.61 -20.78
C GLY A 277 0.67 4.23 -22.13
N LEU A 278 1.02 3.52 -23.21
CA LEU A 278 0.71 3.87 -24.61
C LEU A 278 -0.73 4.37 -24.78
N ASP A 279 -1.70 3.83 -24.04
CA ASP A 279 -3.13 4.12 -24.24
C ASP A 279 -3.57 5.48 -23.66
N GLY A 280 -2.97 5.98 -22.57
CA GLY A 280 -3.31 7.28 -21.98
C GLY A 280 -2.74 8.45 -22.77
N GLN A 281 -1.50 8.33 -23.26
CA GLN A 281 -0.90 9.32 -24.15
C GLN A 281 -1.44 9.19 -25.59
N ALA A 282 -1.73 7.99 -26.11
CA ALA A 282 -2.38 7.85 -27.42
C ALA A 282 -3.84 8.33 -27.42
N ALA A 283 -4.58 8.20 -26.32
CA ALA A 283 -5.90 8.81 -26.17
C ALA A 283 -5.81 10.35 -26.19
N HIS A 284 -4.81 10.93 -25.52
CA HIS A 284 -4.51 12.36 -25.55
C HIS A 284 -4.12 12.86 -26.96
N PHE A 285 -3.23 12.16 -27.67
CA PHE A 285 -2.87 12.53 -29.05
C PHE A 285 -4.03 12.34 -30.04
N ARG A 286 -4.90 11.34 -29.85
CA ARG A 286 -6.13 11.18 -30.64
C ARG A 286 -7.16 12.27 -30.35
N GLN A 287 -7.32 12.71 -29.11
CA GLN A 287 -8.20 13.83 -28.77
C GLN A 287 -7.69 15.16 -29.36
N LEU A 288 -6.38 15.38 -29.36
CA LEU A 288 -5.76 16.52 -30.05
C LEU A 288 -5.97 16.44 -31.57
N GLU A 289 -5.82 15.26 -32.19
CA GLU A 289 -6.05 15.09 -33.63
C GLU A 289 -7.53 15.30 -34.03
N ILE A 290 -8.49 14.98 -33.14
CA ILE A 290 -9.92 15.24 -33.34
C ILE A 290 -10.25 16.74 -33.18
N HIS A 291 -9.58 17.45 -32.28
CA HIS A 291 -9.78 18.90 -32.10
C HIS A 291 -9.07 19.77 -33.15
N TRP A 292 -8.14 19.19 -33.92
CA TRP A 292 -7.35 19.88 -34.94
C TRP A 292 -7.82 19.59 -36.39
N LYS A 293 -8.93 18.85 -36.56
CA LYS A 293 -9.72 18.76 -37.80
C LYS A 293 -11.03 19.50 -37.65
#